data_AF-A0A1Q4Z004-F1
#
_entry.id   AF-A0A1Q4Z004-F1
#
_cell.length_a   1.000
_cell.length_b   1.000
_cell.length_c   1.000
_cell.angle_alpha   90.00
_cell.angle_beta   90.00
_cell.angle_gamma   90.00
#
_symmetry.space_group_name_H-M   'P 1'
#
loop_
_entity.id
_entity.type
_entity.pdbx_description
1 polymer ?
#
loop_
_entity_poly.entity_id
_entity_poly.type
_entity_poly.pdbx_seq_one_letter_code
_entity_poly.pdbx_strand_id
1 'polypeptide(L)'
;MPFGFLAPHTYTVQHLDLRAGDRLIMLTDGMQERSAADLDLPALIGSTEDLHPREAARVLIEHVVRAHDGHLQDDATVMCLDWYGTDSTRRDANHGADLTEASPTAGQRTEPPEPVDH
;
A
#
# COMPACT_ATOMS: atom_id res chain seq x y z
N MET A 1 17.45 -5.46 15.72
CA MET A 1 18.66 -6.31 15.91
C MET A 1 19.02 -6.91 14.56
N PRO A 2 20.26 -6.76 14.07
CA PRO A 2 20.66 -7.31 12.77
C PRO A 2 20.77 -8.83 12.80
N PHE A 3 20.65 -9.46 11.64
CA PHE A 3 20.92 -10.89 11.46
C PHE A 3 22.35 -11.23 11.92
N GLY A 4 22.55 -12.42 12.51
CA GLY A 4 23.85 -12.91 12.97
C GLY A 4 24.23 -12.53 14.40
N PHE A 5 23.40 -11.74 15.11
CA PHE A 5 23.55 -11.51 16.53
C PHE A 5 22.71 -12.52 17.33
N LEU A 6 23.33 -13.20 18.32
CA LEU A 6 22.60 -14.01 19.31
C LEU A 6 21.86 -13.07 20.25
N ALA A 7 20.69 -12.62 19.83
CA ALA A 7 19.82 -11.78 20.64
C ALA A 7 19.17 -12.63 21.74
N PRO A 8 19.01 -12.11 22.97
CA PRO A 8 18.15 -12.69 24.00
C PRO A 8 16.66 -12.46 23.67
N HIS A 9 16.27 -12.53 22.40
CA HIS A 9 14.91 -12.27 21.92
C HIS A 9 14.38 -13.54 21.28
N THR A 10 13.25 -14.01 21.79
CA THR A 10 12.54 -15.14 21.22
C THR A 10 11.73 -14.64 20.02
N TYR A 11 12.10 -15.09 18.82
CA TYR A 11 11.24 -14.91 17.65
C TYR A 11 9.97 -15.72 17.84
N THR A 12 8.82 -15.07 17.73
CA THR A 12 7.51 -15.74 17.78
C THR A 12 6.97 -15.89 16.38
N VAL A 13 6.47 -17.09 16.06
CA VAL A 13 5.72 -17.31 14.82
C VAL A 13 4.33 -16.67 14.97
N GLN A 14 3.92 -15.91 13.96
CA GLN A 14 2.56 -15.40 13.84
C GLN A 14 1.85 -16.13 12.70
N HIS A 15 0.70 -16.72 12.99
CA HIS A 15 -0.17 -17.32 11.99
C HIS A 15 -1.27 -16.30 11.61
N LEU A 16 -1.50 -16.12 10.30
CA LEU A 16 -2.58 -15.29 9.77
C LEU A 16 -3.47 -16.17 8.88
N ASP A 17 -4.77 -16.18 9.17
CA ASP A 17 -5.78 -16.91 8.38
C ASP A 17 -6.31 -16.02 7.24
N LEU A 18 -5.55 -15.93 6.15
CA LEU A 18 -5.89 -15.07 5.01
C LEU A 18 -7.04 -15.63 4.16
N ARG A 19 -7.97 -14.76 3.80
CA ARG A 19 -9.10 -15.03 2.90
C ARG A 19 -8.88 -14.34 1.57
N ALA A 20 -9.34 -14.97 0.49
CA ALA A 20 -9.29 -14.33 -0.84
C ALA A 20 -9.97 -12.95 -0.78
N GLY A 21 -9.26 -11.92 -1.24
CA GLY A 21 -9.64 -10.51 -1.11
C GLY A 21 -8.89 -9.76 -0.01
N ASP A 22 -8.18 -10.43 0.89
CA ASP A 22 -7.38 -9.75 1.91
C ASP A 22 -6.16 -9.07 1.29
N ARG A 23 -5.85 -7.85 1.75
CA ARG A 23 -4.62 -7.12 1.42
C ARG A 23 -3.67 -7.09 2.61
N LEU A 24 -2.43 -7.55 2.41
CA LEU A 24 -1.36 -7.38 3.38
C LEU A 24 -0.52 -6.17 3.00
N ILE A 25 -0.26 -5.32 3.99
CA ILE A 25 0.66 -4.20 3.87
C ILE A 25 1.79 -4.40 4.88
N MET A 26 3.02 -4.46 4.37
CA MET A 26 4.23 -4.55 5.18
C MET A 26 5.07 -3.30 4.98
N LEU A 27 5.64 -2.80 6.06
CA LEU A 27 6.26 -1.48 6.14
C LEU A 27 7.53 -1.58 6.99
N THR A 28 8.56 -0.82 6.62
CA THR A 28 9.70 -0.54 7.52
C THR A 28 9.36 0.59 8.48
N ASP A 29 10.14 0.75 9.54
CA ASP A 29 10.05 1.86 10.50
C ASP A 29 10.28 3.23 9.84
N GLY A 30 11.06 3.31 8.77
CA GLY A 30 11.16 4.52 7.93
C GLY A 30 9.82 5.01 7.35
N MET A 31 8.80 4.14 7.24
CA MET A 31 7.43 4.55 6.86
C MET A 31 6.60 5.13 8.02
N GLN A 32 7.08 5.00 9.26
CA GLN A 32 6.38 5.41 10.48
C GLN A 32 6.95 6.69 11.09
N GLU A 33 7.95 7.30 10.44
CA GLU A 33 8.87 8.22 11.11
C GLU A 33 8.20 9.53 11.56
N ARG A 34 8.41 9.84 12.84
CA ARG A 34 7.58 10.75 13.67
C ARG A 34 7.81 12.25 13.45
N SER A 35 8.65 12.63 12.49
CA SER A 35 9.01 14.04 12.24
C SER A 35 7.90 14.81 11.51
N ALA A 36 7.01 14.11 10.82
CA ALA A 36 5.73 14.65 10.39
C ALA A 36 4.70 14.37 11.49
N ALA A 37 4.38 15.38 12.29
CA ALA A 37 3.23 15.30 13.19
C ALA A 37 1.99 14.85 12.39
N ASP A 38 1.34 13.78 12.84
CA ASP A 38 0.05 13.26 12.35
C ASP A 38 -0.03 12.63 10.95
N LEU A 39 0.99 11.89 10.49
CA LEU A 39 0.71 10.92 9.42
C LEU A 39 -0.13 9.76 9.97
N ASP A 40 -1.45 9.83 9.80
CA ASP A 40 -2.38 8.72 10.05
C ASP A 40 -2.21 7.65 8.97
N LEU A 41 -1.15 6.85 9.11
CA LEU A 41 -0.82 5.79 8.18
C LEU A 41 -1.94 4.74 8.03
N PRO A 42 -2.66 4.32 9.09
CA PRO A 42 -3.86 3.50 8.96
C PRO A 42 -4.95 4.12 8.08
N ALA A 43 -5.27 5.40 8.26
CA ALA A 43 -6.26 6.07 7.41
C ALA A 43 -5.79 6.20 5.96
N LEU A 44 -4.50 6.50 5.75
CA LEU A 44 -3.91 6.55 4.41
C LEU A 44 -3.97 5.18 3.72
N ILE A 45 -3.65 4.11 4.44
CA ILE A 45 -3.80 2.73 3.96
C ILE A 45 -5.25 2.47 3.53
N GLY A 46 -6.21 2.79 4.38
CA GLY A 46 -7.64 2.62 4.07
C GLY A 46 -8.06 3.40 2.82
N SER A 47 -7.54 4.61 2.62
CA SER A 47 -7.85 5.43 1.43
C SER A 47 -7.35 4.84 0.10
N THR A 48 -6.48 3.82 0.16
CA THR A 48 -5.90 3.15 -1.01
C THR A 48 -6.49 1.76 -1.28
N GLU A 49 -7.56 1.37 -0.58
CA GLU A 49 -8.13 0.01 -0.67
C GLU A 49 -8.56 -0.37 -2.09
N ASP A 50 -9.16 0.56 -2.82
CA ASP A 50 -9.65 0.35 -4.19
C ASP A 50 -8.55 0.43 -5.26
N LEU A 51 -7.35 0.86 -4.89
CA LEU A 51 -6.23 0.96 -5.82
C LEU A 51 -5.57 -0.39 -6.02
N HIS A 52 -5.09 -0.66 -7.23
CA HIS A 52 -4.20 -1.78 -7.50
C HIS A 52 -2.94 -1.68 -6.61
N PRO A 53 -2.37 -2.79 -6.11
CA PRO A 53 -1.27 -2.78 -5.13
C PRO A 53 -0.08 -1.89 -5.49
N ARG A 54 0.26 -1.81 -6.78
CA ARG A 54 1.34 -0.94 -7.27
C ARG A 54 1.03 0.55 -7.08
N GLU A 55 -0.22 0.95 -7.30
CA GLU A 55 -0.65 2.33 -7.14
C GLU A 55 -0.80 2.69 -5.66
N ALA A 56 -1.36 1.78 -4.85
CA ALA A 56 -1.39 1.92 -3.39
C ALA A 56 0.02 2.13 -2.81
N ALA A 57 0.98 1.26 -3.17
CA ALA A 57 2.38 1.40 -2.74
C ALA A 57 2.98 2.76 -3.16
N ARG A 58 2.68 3.22 -4.37
CA ARG A 58 3.14 4.52 -4.88
C ARG A 58 2.54 5.69 -4.11
N VAL A 59 1.23 5.67 -3.83
CA VAL A 59 0.56 6.73 -3.06
C VAL A 59 1.12 6.78 -1.64
N LEU A 60 1.32 5.62 -1.00
CA LEU A 60 1.88 5.52 0.35
C LEU A 60 3.29 6.13 0.42
N ILE A 61 4.19 5.77 -0.50
CA ILE A 61 5.57 6.29 -0.49
C ILE A 61 5.62 7.78 -0.85
N GLU A 62 4.81 8.24 -1.81
CA GLU A 62 4.76 9.67 -2.18
C GLU A 62 4.28 10.53 -1.01
N HIS A 63 3.30 10.05 -0.24
CA HIS A 63 2.77 10.78 0.91
C HIS A 63 3.82 10.89 2.02
N VAL A 64 4.51 9.79 2.36
CA VAL A 64 5.61 9.80 3.34
C VAL A 64 6.71 10.76 2.90
N VAL A 65 7.21 10.65 1.67
CA VAL A 65 8.27 11.54 1.16
C VAL A 65 7.87 13.01 1.24
N ARG A 66 6.62 13.36 0.91
CA ARG A 66 6.12 14.74 1.02
C ARG A 66 6.02 15.21 2.46
N ALA A 67 5.54 14.38 3.37
CA ALA A 67 5.42 14.71 4.79
C ALA A 67 6.78 15.00 5.44
N HIS A 68 7.85 14.41 4.89
CA HIS A 68 9.22 14.62 5.32
C HIS A 68 9.97 15.71 4.53
N ASP A 69 9.29 16.53 3.71
CA ASP A 69 9.92 17.52 2.82
C ASP A 69 11.04 16.93 1.94
N GLY A 70 10.92 15.65 1.58
CA GLY A 70 11.92 14.91 0.82
C GLY A 70 13.11 14.37 1.63
N HIS A 71 13.12 14.56 2.96
CA HIS A 71 14.23 14.21 3.86
C HIS A 71 13.86 13.11 4.85
N LEU A 72 13.86 11.86 4.37
CA LEU A 72 13.77 10.65 5.21
C LEU A 72 15.05 10.47 6.04
N GLN A 73 14.92 10.12 7.32
CA GLN A 73 16.09 9.79 8.16
C GLN A 73 16.50 8.32 8.00
N ASP A 74 15.57 7.45 7.61
CA ASP A 74 15.78 6.01 7.38
C ASP A 74 15.17 5.54 6.05
N ASP A 75 15.46 4.30 5.64
CA ASP A 75 14.90 3.68 4.45
C ASP A 75 13.38 3.44 4.62
N ALA A 76 12.57 4.13 3.82
CA ALA A 76 11.13 3.92 3.72
C ALA A 76 10.79 2.86 2.66
N THR A 77 10.30 1.71 3.10
CA THR A 77 9.87 0.61 2.23
C THR A 77 8.44 0.19 2.55
N VAL A 78 7.64 -0.01 1.50
CA VAL A 78 6.29 -0.55 1.57
C VAL A 78 6.12 -1.70 0.58
N MET A 79 5.41 -2.75 1.01
CA MET A 79 4.98 -3.86 0.17
C MET A 79 3.47 -4.06 0.32
N CYS A 80 2.76 -4.06 -0.80
CA CYS A 80 1.33 -4.36 -0.89
C CYS A 80 1.14 -5.71 -1.58
N LEU A 81 0.43 -6.62 -0.92
CA LEU A 81 0.14 -7.97 -1.42
C LEU A 81 -1.36 -8.24 -1.33
N ASP A 82 -2.01 -8.38 -2.48
CA ASP A 82 -3.37 -8.87 -2.56
C ASP A 82 -3.36 -10.38 -2.57
N TRP A 83 -4.12 -10.95 -1.64
CA TRP A 83 -4.26 -12.38 -1.48
C TRP A 83 -5.48 -12.87 -2.24
N TYR A 84 -5.26 -13.65 -3.29
CA TYR A 84 -6.33 -14.21 -4.13
C TYR A 84 -6.69 -15.66 -3.76
N GLY A 85 -6.16 -16.16 -2.64
CA GLY A 85 -6.27 -17.57 -2.26
C GLY A 85 -5.24 -18.46 -2.93
N THR A 86 -5.34 -19.77 -2.67
CA THR A 86 -4.37 -20.77 -3.14
C THR A 86 -4.74 -21.40 -4.49
N ASP A 87 -5.97 -21.18 -4.96
CA ASP A 87 -6.51 -21.83 -6.16
C ASP A 87 -6.12 -21.10 -7.46
N SER A 88 -5.74 -19.82 -7.37
CA SER A 88 -5.33 -18.98 -8.50
C SER A 88 -3.86 -19.21 -8.88
N THR A 89 -3.57 -20.33 -9.54
CA THR A 89 -2.18 -20.75 -9.88
C THR A 89 -1.66 -20.23 -11.22
N ARG A 90 -2.39 -19.38 -11.95
CA ARG A 90 -1.89 -18.82 -13.22
C ARG A 90 -2.20 -17.33 -13.34
N ARG A 91 -1.17 -16.49 -13.18
CA ARG A 91 -1.20 -15.05 -13.50
C ARG A 91 -0.25 -14.78 -14.66
N ASP A 92 -0.74 -14.10 -15.69
CA ASP A 92 0.09 -13.52 -16.75
C ASP A 92 0.59 -12.16 -16.25
N ALA A 93 1.64 -12.18 -15.43
CA ALA A 93 2.20 -10.96 -14.85
C ALA A 93 3.23 -10.34 -15.81
N ASN A 94 2.99 -9.11 -16.27
CA ASN A 94 4.02 -8.31 -16.93
C ASN A 94 4.64 -7.35 -15.91
N HIS A 95 5.96 -7.43 -15.71
CA HIS A 95 6.69 -6.73 -14.64
C HIS A 95 6.12 -6.92 -13.22
N GLY A 96 5.43 -8.04 -12.95
CA GLY A 96 4.84 -8.33 -11.63
C GLY A 96 3.47 -7.67 -11.36
N ALA A 97 2.83 -7.05 -12.36
CA ALA A 97 1.43 -6.63 -12.29
C ALA A 97 0.60 -7.45 -13.29
N ASP A 98 -0.60 -7.85 -12.89
CA ASP A 98 -1.60 -8.39 -13.82
C ASP A 98 -2.31 -7.21 -14.49
N LEU A 99 -2.26 -7.13 -15.82
CA LEU A 99 -2.87 -6.03 -16.57
C LEU A 99 -4.40 -6.09 -16.58
N THR A 100 -4.99 -7.22 -16.19
CA THR A 100 -6.44 -7.39 -16.11
C THR A 100 -7.02 -6.87 -14.78
N GLU A 101 -6.16 -6.56 -13.81
CA GLU A 101 -6.53 -6.10 -12.47
C GLU A 101 -6.09 -4.65 -12.21
N ALA A 102 -6.14 -3.80 -13.25
CA ALA A 102 -5.87 -2.37 -13.08
C ALA A 102 -6.85 -1.73 -12.09
N SER A 103 -6.42 -0.66 -11.42
CA SER A 103 -7.32 0.16 -10.60
C SER A 103 -8.54 0.57 -11.42
N PRO A 104 -9.73 0.67 -10.80
CA PRO A 104 -10.86 1.30 -11.46
C PRO A 104 -10.44 2.71 -11.90
N THR A 105 -10.77 3.09 -13.15
CA THR A 105 -10.53 4.47 -13.60
C THR A 105 -11.30 5.39 -12.66
N ALA A 106 -10.60 6.26 -11.94
CA ALA A 106 -11.21 7.29 -11.10
C ALA A 106 -12.35 7.92 -11.89
N GLY A 107 -13.57 7.80 -11.33
CA GLY A 107 -14.82 7.89 -12.08
C GLY A 107 -14.87 9.02 -13.10
N GLN A 108 -15.54 8.76 -14.22
CA GLN A 108 -16.05 9.78 -15.12
C GLN A 108 -16.61 10.92 -14.26
N ARG A 109 -15.94 12.08 -14.26
CA ARG A 109 -16.51 13.30 -13.69
C ARG A 109 -17.89 13.44 -14.31
N THR A 110 -18.91 13.37 -13.47
CA THR A 110 -20.26 13.78 -13.83
C THR A 110 -20.13 15.16 -14.44
N GLU A 111 -20.46 15.30 -15.73
CA GLU A 111 -20.51 16.62 -16.35
C GLU A 111 -21.49 17.50 -15.57
N PRO A 112 -21.17 18.79 -15.36
CA PRO A 112 -22.13 19.72 -14.80
C PRO A 112 -23.35 19.79 -15.72
N PRO A 113 -24.59 19.88 -15.19
CA PRO A 113 -25.77 20.02 -16.04
C PRO A 113 -25.64 21.28 -16.90
N GLU A 114 -25.92 21.13 -18.20
CA GLU A 114 -25.89 22.25 -19.15
C GLU A 114 -26.84 23.38 -18.69
N PRO A 115 -26.45 24.65 -18.88
CA PRO A 115 -27.30 25.77 -18.51
C PRO A 115 -28.54 25.77 -19.42
N VAL A 116 -29.72 25.76 -18.80
CA VAL A 116 -31.00 25.98 -19.47
C VAL A 116 -31.06 27.44 -19.88
N ASP A 117 -31.06 27.69 -21.19
CA ASP A 117 -31.25 29.02 -21.78
C ASP A 117 -32.70 29.47 -21.58
N HIS A 118 -32.90 30.70 -21.10
CA HIS A 118 -34.21 31.33 -20.89
C HIS A 118 -34.46 32.42 -21.94
#